data_AF-A0A926PN69-F1
#
_entry.id   AF-A0A926PN69-F1
#
_cell.length_a   1.000
_cell.length_b   1.000
_cell.length_c   1.000
_cell.angle_alpha   90.00
_cell.angle_beta   90.00
_cell.angle_gamma   90.00
#
_symmetry.space_group_name_H-M   'P 1'
#
loop_
_entity.id
_entity.type
_entity.pdbx_description
1 polymer ?
#
loop_
_entity_poly.entity_id
_entity_poly.type
_entity_poly.pdbx_seq_one_letter_code
_entity_poly.pdbx_strand_id
1 'polypeptide(L)'
;MSGIVLSSALFPIVTQAKEDWLIAQAPLPAPESPAAPSSVIAPPAVPPVPLPRRPVIRTPRRPVRPTQITPATRTPRVPARPTRRIPIEPFPMPGDYRRPLPDLPAPPDIRTMPQSGDTMLSGISGRVSFTPICSVTAPASTCATRPYTGALKISTTSRDQFFRVTPDAQGTFRARLAPGLYVIEPDAPNFPIGTGQTFSVISSIVRQVEFNFQGVLPR
;
A
#
# COMPACT_ATOMS: atom_id res chain seq x y z
N MET A 1 32.33 52.59 -11.87
CA MET A 1 33.08 51.67 -10.98
C MET A 1 32.24 51.45 -9.73
N SER A 2 31.46 50.39 -9.68
CA SER A 2 30.70 50.01 -8.48
C SER A 2 31.03 48.56 -8.17
N GLY A 3 31.74 48.35 -7.06
CA GLY A 3 32.08 47.05 -6.52
C GLY A 3 30.95 46.53 -5.64
N ILE A 4 30.52 45.29 -5.89
CA ILE A 4 29.61 44.56 -5.02
C ILE A 4 30.46 43.56 -4.23
N VAL A 5 30.45 43.70 -2.91
CA VAL A 5 31.13 42.81 -1.97
C VAL A 5 30.27 41.57 -1.76
N LEU A 6 30.83 40.40 -2.08
CA LEU A 6 30.27 39.09 -1.76
C LEU A 6 30.26 38.87 -0.25
N SER A 7 29.10 38.52 0.31
CA SER A 7 29.00 37.93 1.65
C SER A 7 28.63 36.45 1.51
N SER A 8 29.66 35.61 1.62
CA SER A 8 29.57 34.16 1.69
C SER A 8 29.20 33.74 3.11
N ALA A 9 27.96 33.36 3.35
CA ALA A 9 27.57 32.72 4.61
C ALA A 9 27.93 31.22 4.53
N LEU A 10 28.98 30.84 5.27
CA LEU A 10 29.33 29.46 5.59
C LEU A 10 28.30 28.91 6.58
N PHE A 11 27.53 27.90 6.18
CA PHE A 11 26.78 27.09 7.13
C PHE A 11 27.63 25.88 7.56
N PRO A 12 27.86 25.66 8.86
CA PRO A 12 28.54 24.46 9.33
C PRO A 12 27.63 23.24 9.17
N ILE A 13 28.19 22.19 8.55
CA ILE A 13 27.65 20.83 8.52
C ILE A 13 27.71 20.31 9.96
N VAL A 14 26.55 20.18 10.61
CA VAL A 14 26.43 19.46 11.89
C VAL A 14 26.23 17.98 11.59
N THR A 15 27.32 17.24 11.73
CA THR A 15 27.34 15.81 12.07
C THR A 15 26.86 15.62 13.51
N GLN A 16 25.68 15.05 13.76
CA GLN A 16 25.37 14.25 14.96
C GLN A 16 23.90 13.81 14.99
N ALA A 17 23.66 12.52 14.78
CA ALA A 17 22.50 11.81 15.32
C ALA A 17 22.82 10.31 15.29
N LYS A 18 23.85 9.93 16.05
CA LYS A 18 24.13 8.57 16.48
C LYS A 18 24.19 8.67 18.00
N GLU A 19 23.40 7.83 18.68
CA GLU A 19 23.27 7.72 20.14
C GLU A 19 22.39 8.79 20.81
N ASP A 20 21.09 8.47 20.91
CA ASP A 20 20.36 8.57 22.19
C ASP A 20 19.04 7.79 22.06
N TRP A 21 19.17 6.46 22.15
CA TRP A 21 18.07 5.56 22.52
C TRP A 21 18.40 4.91 23.87
N LEU A 22 18.85 5.74 24.83
CA LEU A 22 18.71 5.43 26.24
C LEU A 22 17.27 5.73 26.62
N ILE A 23 16.39 4.79 26.27
CA ILE A 23 15.09 4.69 26.94
C ILE A 23 15.42 4.45 28.41
N ALA A 24 15.15 5.47 29.23
CA ALA A 24 14.87 5.30 30.63
C ALA A 24 13.87 4.16 30.76
N GLN A 25 14.35 2.97 31.15
CA GLN A 25 13.48 1.94 31.66
C GLN A 25 12.87 2.53 32.94
N ALA A 26 11.67 3.09 32.80
CA ALA A 26 10.82 3.32 33.96
C ALA A 26 10.75 1.97 34.70
N PRO A 27 10.94 1.95 36.03
CA PRO A 27 10.83 0.72 36.80
C PRO A 27 9.47 0.09 36.49
N LEU A 28 9.51 -1.16 36.02
CA LEU A 28 8.33 -1.99 35.82
C LEU A 28 7.46 -1.87 37.08
N PRO A 29 6.17 -1.51 36.97
CA PRO A 29 5.28 -1.62 38.12
C PRO A 29 5.38 -3.04 38.65
N ALA A 30 5.54 -3.16 39.97
CA ALA A 30 5.62 -4.45 40.63
C ALA A 30 4.45 -5.33 40.16
N PRO A 31 4.66 -6.64 39.94
CA PRO A 31 3.57 -7.54 39.62
C PRO A 31 2.55 -7.47 40.76
N GLU A 32 1.42 -6.80 40.52
CA GLU A 32 0.27 -6.87 41.42
C GLU A 32 -0.09 -8.35 41.56
N SER A 33 0.06 -8.82 42.79
CA SER A 33 -0.34 -10.16 43.21
C SER A 33 -1.78 -10.36 42.77
N PRO A 34 -2.11 -11.39 41.97
CA PRO A 34 -3.47 -11.62 41.52
C PRO A 34 -4.35 -11.82 42.75
N ALA A 35 -5.19 -10.83 43.03
CA ALA A 35 -6.24 -10.95 44.02
C ALA A 35 -7.05 -12.20 43.70
N ALA A 36 -7.29 -13.00 44.74
CA ALA A 36 -8.04 -14.24 44.67
C ALA A 36 -9.37 -14.03 43.88
N PRO A 37 -9.74 -14.97 43.00
CA PRO A 37 -10.97 -14.86 42.23
C PRO A 37 -12.17 -14.87 43.17
N SER A 38 -12.80 -13.71 43.33
CA SER A 38 -14.14 -13.61 43.90
C SER A 38 -15.08 -14.50 43.10
N SER A 39 -15.76 -15.38 43.84
CA SER A 39 -16.77 -16.34 43.42
C SER A 39 -17.53 -15.93 42.16
N VAL A 40 -17.29 -16.66 41.08
CA VAL A 40 -18.09 -16.61 39.86
C VAL A 40 -19.49 -17.11 40.22
N ILE A 41 -20.44 -16.18 40.32
CA ILE A 41 -21.87 -16.50 40.32
C ILE A 41 -22.17 -17.15 38.98
N ALA A 42 -22.57 -18.42 39.02
CA ALA A 42 -22.95 -19.18 37.84
C ALA A 42 -24.06 -18.42 37.07
N PRO A 43 -23.91 -18.17 35.76
CA PRO A 43 -24.96 -17.58 34.97
C PRO A 43 -26.19 -18.51 34.96
N PRO A 44 -27.42 -17.96 35.01
CA PRO A 44 -28.63 -18.76 34.97
C PRO A 44 -28.67 -19.59 33.68
N ALA A 45 -29.03 -20.87 33.81
CA ALA A 45 -29.15 -21.80 32.70
C ALA A 45 -30.09 -21.22 31.63
N VAL A 46 -29.52 -20.84 30.48
CA VAL A 46 -30.26 -20.38 29.32
C VAL A 46 -31.02 -21.58 28.75
N PRO A 47 -32.37 -21.54 28.66
CA PRO A 47 -33.13 -22.63 28.06
C PRO A 47 -32.72 -22.83 26.60
N PRO A 48 -32.72 -24.08 26.09
CA PRO A 48 -32.32 -24.37 24.72
C PRO A 48 -33.25 -23.64 23.74
N VAL A 49 -32.68 -22.69 22.99
CA VAL A 49 -33.39 -21.98 21.93
C VAL A 49 -33.72 -23.00 20.82
N PRO A 50 -35.00 -23.18 20.45
CA PRO A 50 -35.37 -24.08 19.37
C PRO A 50 -34.75 -23.60 18.06
N LEU A 51 -33.92 -24.47 17.46
CA LEU A 51 -33.28 -24.21 16.18
C LEU A 51 -34.34 -23.94 15.10
N PRO A 52 -34.23 -22.84 14.32
CA PRO A 52 -35.14 -22.60 13.21
C PRO A 52 -34.97 -23.70 12.18
N ARG A 53 -36.08 -24.41 11.87
CA ARG A 53 -36.15 -25.40 10.80
C ARG A 53 -35.71 -24.72 9.49
N ARG A 54 -34.61 -25.19 8.91
CA ARG A 54 -34.11 -24.73 7.61
C ARG A 54 -35.23 -24.85 6.57
N PRO A 55 -35.67 -23.75 5.92
CA PRO A 55 -36.55 -23.86 4.78
C PRO A 55 -35.80 -24.58 3.66
N VAL A 56 -36.40 -25.66 3.15
CA VAL A 56 -35.94 -26.36 1.95
C VAL A 56 -36.17 -25.42 0.77
N ILE A 57 -35.15 -24.66 0.40
CA ILE A 57 -35.17 -23.80 -0.78
C ILE A 57 -35.15 -24.72 -2.00
N ARG A 58 -36.34 -25.03 -2.53
CA ARG A 58 -36.50 -25.56 -3.88
C ARG A 58 -36.03 -24.47 -4.85
N THR A 59 -34.86 -24.65 -5.43
CA THR A 59 -34.36 -23.80 -6.52
C THR A 59 -35.32 -23.90 -7.71
N PRO A 60 -35.95 -22.79 -8.15
CA PRO A 60 -36.70 -22.80 -9.40
C PRO A 60 -35.71 -23.03 -10.55
N ARG A 61 -35.95 -24.08 -11.33
CA ARG A 61 -35.26 -24.32 -12.60
C ARG A 61 -35.45 -23.08 -13.47
N ARG A 62 -34.36 -22.32 -13.63
CA ARG A 62 -34.32 -21.13 -14.47
C ARG A 62 -34.56 -21.57 -15.93
N PRO A 63 -35.60 -21.07 -16.63
CA PRO A 63 -35.78 -21.37 -18.04
C PRO A 63 -34.59 -20.80 -18.82
N VAL A 64 -33.94 -21.68 -19.59
CA VAL A 64 -32.87 -21.33 -20.53
C VAL A 64 -33.47 -20.39 -21.57
N ARG A 65 -33.11 -19.11 -21.49
CA ARG A 65 -33.51 -18.10 -22.48
C ARG A 65 -32.70 -18.37 -23.75
N PRO A 66 -33.34 -18.61 -24.91
CA PRO A 66 -32.63 -18.71 -26.19
C PRO A 66 -31.91 -17.40 -26.47
N THR A 67 -30.61 -17.47 -26.70
CA THR A 67 -29.81 -16.34 -27.17
C THR A 67 -30.25 -16.02 -28.60
N GLN A 68 -31.17 -15.07 -28.77
CA GLN A 68 -31.36 -14.42 -30.06
C GLN A 68 -30.13 -13.57 -30.32
N ILE A 69 -29.34 -13.99 -31.31
CA ILE A 69 -28.22 -13.26 -31.86
C ILE A 69 -28.81 -12.08 -32.63
N THR A 70 -28.86 -10.91 -31.99
CA THR A 70 -29.23 -9.67 -32.68
C THR A 70 -28.07 -9.29 -33.61
N PRO A 71 -28.28 -9.13 -34.93
CA PRO A 71 -27.24 -8.64 -35.83
C PRO A 71 -26.84 -7.22 -35.43
N ALA A 72 -25.55 -7.01 -35.22
CA ALA A 72 -24.99 -5.72 -34.88
C ALA A 72 -25.31 -4.68 -35.96
N THR A 73 -26.05 -3.63 -35.58
CA THR A 73 -26.28 -2.45 -36.41
C THR A 73 -24.94 -1.84 -36.79
N ARG A 74 -24.63 -1.90 -38.09
CA ARG A 74 -23.42 -1.41 -38.73
C ARG A 74 -23.30 0.10 -38.47
N THR A 75 -22.38 0.50 -37.60
CA THR A 75 -22.11 1.92 -37.28
C THR A 75 -21.75 2.66 -38.57
N PRO A 76 -22.32 3.86 -38.83
CA PRO A 76 -21.97 4.66 -39.99
C PRO A 76 -20.47 4.97 -39.99
N ARG A 77 -19.83 4.61 -41.11
CA ARG A 77 -18.40 4.79 -41.36
C ARG A 77 -18.12 6.29 -41.39
N VAL A 78 -17.50 6.82 -40.34
CA VAL A 78 -17.05 8.21 -40.27
C VAL A 78 -16.07 8.44 -41.44
N PRO A 79 -16.30 9.44 -42.32
CA PRO A 79 -15.39 9.73 -43.41
C PRO A 79 -14.02 10.12 -42.83
N ALA A 80 -13.00 9.36 -43.20
CA ALA A 80 -11.62 9.59 -42.80
C ALA A 80 -11.19 10.98 -43.28
N ARG A 81 -11.00 11.90 -42.33
CA ARG A 81 -10.52 13.25 -42.61
C ARG A 81 -9.08 13.13 -43.16
N PRO A 82 -8.77 13.70 -44.34
CA PRO A 82 -7.43 13.62 -44.91
C PRO A 82 -6.45 14.34 -43.99
N THR A 83 -5.59 13.57 -43.33
CA THR A 83 -4.46 14.08 -42.55
C THR A 83 -3.47 14.69 -43.53
N ARG A 84 -3.49 16.02 -43.66
CA ARG A 84 -2.42 16.77 -44.32
C ARG A 84 -1.14 16.52 -43.52
N ARG A 85 -0.30 15.60 -44.01
CA ARG A 85 1.05 15.39 -43.50
C ARG A 85 1.83 16.66 -43.79
N ILE A 86 2.08 17.46 -42.76
CA ILE A 86 3.06 18.55 -42.84
C ILE A 86 4.43 17.85 -42.94
N PRO A 87 5.22 18.07 -44.00
CA PRO A 87 6.59 17.59 -44.08
C PRO A 87 7.38 18.35 -43.01
N ILE A 88 7.58 17.72 -41.85
CA ILE A 88 8.48 18.24 -40.83
C ILE A 88 9.86 17.76 -41.26
N GLU A 89 10.63 18.63 -41.90
CA GLU A 89 12.05 18.37 -42.09
C GLU A 89 12.71 18.31 -40.71
N PRO A 90 13.37 17.19 -40.36
CA PRO A 90 14.03 17.06 -39.07
C PRO A 90 15.19 18.05 -39.02
N PHE A 91 15.03 19.10 -38.22
CA PHE A 91 16.13 20.01 -37.91
C PHE A 91 17.25 19.20 -37.22
N PRO A 92 18.49 19.22 -37.74
CA PRO A 92 19.62 18.63 -37.05
C PRO A 92 19.83 19.41 -35.75
N MET A 93 19.70 18.73 -34.60
CA MET A 93 19.93 19.36 -33.30
C MET A 93 21.41 19.76 -33.18
N PRO A 94 21.74 21.04 -32.99
CA PRO A 94 23.11 21.46 -32.75
C PRO A 94 23.50 21.04 -31.34
N GLY A 95 24.31 19.98 -31.21
CA GLY A 95 24.76 19.52 -29.89
C GLY A 95 25.24 18.09 -29.76
N ASP A 96 25.35 17.30 -30.84
CA ASP A 96 25.93 15.94 -30.79
C ASP A 96 27.46 15.95 -30.62
N TYR A 97 27.89 16.49 -29.50
CA TYR A 97 29.14 16.06 -28.90
C TYR A 97 28.92 14.64 -28.41
N ARG A 98 29.59 13.70 -29.08
CA ARG A 98 29.81 12.31 -28.67
C ARG A 98 30.42 12.25 -27.27
N ARG A 99 29.66 12.60 -26.24
CA ARG A 99 29.98 12.19 -24.88
C ARG A 99 29.74 10.68 -24.86
N PRO A 100 30.77 9.86 -24.57
CA PRO A 100 30.56 8.46 -24.27
C PRO A 100 29.43 8.38 -23.25
N LEU A 101 28.41 7.55 -23.54
CA LEU A 101 27.38 7.26 -22.54
C LEU A 101 28.11 6.89 -21.25
N PRO A 102 27.79 7.53 -20.10
CA PRO A 102 28.36 7.11 -18.84
C PRO A 102 28.10 5.62 -18.65
N ASP A 103 29.11 4.88 -18.21
CA ASP A 103 29.01 3.44 -18.01
C ASP A 103 27.80 3.14 -17.11
N LEU A 104 26.84 2.40 -17.67
CA LEU A 104 25.70 1.94 -16.89
C LEU A 104 26.23 1.06 -15.76
N PRO A 105 25.70 1.20 -14.53
CA PRO A 105 26.07 0.30 -13.45
C PRO A 105 25.81 -1.15 -13.89
N ALA A 106 26.78 -2.04 -13.64
CA ALA A 106 26.66 -3.44 -13.98
C ALA A 106 25.34 -3.99 -13.42
N PRO A 107 24.58 -4.78 -14.21
CA PRO A 107 23.33 -5.36 -13.74
C PRO A 107 23.62 -6.15 -12.45
N PRO A 108 22.80 -5.97 -11.39
CA PRO A 108 23.02 -6.64 -10.13
C PRO A 108 23.05 -8.15 -10.36
N ASP A 109 24.15 -8.79 -9.95
CA ASP A 109 24.35 -10.23 -10.12
C ASP A 109 23.38 -10.98 -9.20
N ILE A 110 22.39 -11.63 -9.81
CA ILE A 110 21.32 -12.39 -9.13
C ILE A 110 21.92 -13.46 -8.20
N ARG A 111 23.15 -13.93 -8.46
CA ARG A 111 23.84 -14.94 -7.62
C ARG A 111 24.42 -14.39 -6.31
N THR A 112 24.58 -13.07 -6.20
CA THR A 112 24.97 -12.41 -4.93
C THR A 112 23.77 -11.91 -4.13
N MET A 113 22.54 -12.15 -4.60
CA MET A 113 21.37 -11.91 -3.75
C MET A 113 21.34 -12.94 -2.62
N PRO A 114 21.09 -12.51 -1.36
CA PRO A 114 21.09 -13.38 -0.21
C PRO A 114 20.10 -14.52 -0.41
N GLN A 115 20.64 -15.73 -0.41
CA GLN A 115 19.91 -16.98 -0.52
C GLN A 115 18.87 -17.06 0.60
N SER A 116 17.66 -17.52 0.27
CA SER A 116 16.41 -17.46 1.02
C SER A 116 16.35 -18.25 2.35
N GLY A 117 17.46 -18.35 3.08
CA GLY A 117 17.59 -19.02 4.38
C GLY A 117 17.60 -18.09 5.59
N ASP A 118 18.08 -16.84 5.45
CA ASP A 118 18.09 -15.81 6.52
C ASP A 118 16.82 -14.93 6.52
N THR A 119 15.72 -15.47 5.99
CA THR A 119 14.45 -14.79 5.73
C THR A 119 13.71 -14.35 7.00
N MET A 120 14.15 -14.78 8.18
CA MET A 120 13.42 -14.52 9.43
C MET A 120 13.73 -13.16 10.08
N LEU A 121 14.80 -12.47 9.66
CA LEU A 121 15.22 -11.19 10.24
C LEU A 121 14.81 -9.96 9.40
N SER A 122 14.43 -10.16 8.14
CA SER A 122 13.96 -9.08 7.26
C SER A 122 12.46 -8.84 7.39
N GLY A 123 12.07 -7.58 7.22
CA GLY A 123 10.66 -7.26 7.11
C GLY A 123 10.36 -5.78 7.05
N ILE A 124 9.09 -5.48 7.24
CA ILE A 124 8.56 -4.14 7.36
C ILE A 124 7.75 -4.01 8.63
N SER A 125 7.81 -2.84 9.22
CA SER A 125 6.89 -2.39 10.26
C SER A 125 6.40 -1.01 9.88
N GLY A 126 5.20 -0.64 10.24
CA GLY A 126 4.70 0.63 9.76
C GLY A 126 3.34 0.99 10.27
N ARG A 127 2.87 2.15 9.81
CA ARG A 127 1.52 2.62 10.03
C ARG A 127 0.83 2.83 8.69
N VAL A 128 -0.44 2.45 8.64
CA VAL A 128 -1.30 2.66 7.49
C VAL A 128 -2.40 3.62 7.87
N SER A 129 -2.50 4.68 7.09
CA SER A 129 -3.55 5.68 7.20
C SER A 129 -4.45 5.64 5.96
N PHE A 130 -5.69 6.02 6.17
CA PHE A 130 -6.72 6.13 5.16
C PHE A 130 -7.24 7.56 5.13
N THR A 131 -7.24 8.17 3.95
CA THR A 131 -7.77 9.50 3.71
C THR A 131 -8.96 9.39 2.75
N PRO A 132 -10.19 9.71 3.19
CA PRO A 132 -11.36 9.68 2.32
C PRO A 132 -11.24 10.69 1.16
N ILE A 133 -11.65 10.29 -0.03
CA ILE A 133 -11.86 11.22 -1.15
C ILE A 133 -13.14 11.99 -0.87
N CYS A 134 -13.01 13.29 -0.64
CA CYS A 134 -14.14 14.14 -0.32
C CYS A 134 -14.70 14.88 -1.53
N SER A 135 -16.02 15.01 -1.53
CA SER A 135 -16.68 15.97 -2.40
C SER A 135 -16.27 17.39 -2.01
N VAL A 136 -16.18 18.29 -2.99
CA VAL A 136 -15.97 19.73 -2.78
C VAL A 136 -17.03 20.39 -1.88
N THR A 137 -18.19 19.75 -1.73
CA THR A 137 -19.29 20.21 -0.88
C THR A 137 -19.29 19.62 0.53
N ALA A 138 -18.45 18.62 0.82
CA ALA A 138 -18.42 17.98 2.12
C ALA A 138 -17.62 18.82 3.14
N PRO A 139 -18.03 18.87 4.42
CA PRO A 139 -17.26 19.57 5.45
C PRO A 139 -15.91 18.88 5.69
N ALA A 140 -14.85 19.67 5.87
CA ALA A 140 -13.47 19.18 5.98
C ALA A 140 -13.26 18.13 7.10
N SER A 141 -14.07 18.16 8.16
CA SER A 141 -14.03 17.18 9.25
C SER A 141 -14.37 15.76 8.82
N THR A 142 -15.15 15.58 7.74
CA THR A 142 -15.48 14.26 7.18
C THR A 142 -14.31 13.62 6.43
N CYS A 143 -13.32 14.42 6.08
CA CYS A 143 -12.14 14.05 5.29
C CYS A 143 -10.90 13.81 6.15
N ALA A 144 -11.06 13.81 7.48
CA ALA A 144 -9.94 13.58 8.37
C ALA A 144 -9.32 12.20 8.12
N THR A 145 -8.00 12.16 8.04
CA THR A 145 -7.21 10.94 7.93
C THR A 145 -7.44 10.07 9.16
N ARG A 146 -7.65 8.76 8.95
CA ARG A 146 -7.92 7.77 10.01
C ARG A 146 -6.95 6.59 9.90
N PRO A 147 -6.65 5.89 10.99
CA PRO A 147 -5.90 4.63 10.91
C PRO A 147 -6.69 3.59 10.10
N TYR A 148 -6.01 2.86 9.22
CA TYR A 148 -6.62 1.79 8.44
C TYR A 148 -6.56 0.47 9.19
N THR A 149 -7.72 -0.14 9.45
CA THR A 149 -7.85 -1.39 10.23
C THR A 149 -8.26 -2.60 9.37
N GLY A 150 -8.34 -2.43 8.04
CA GLY A 150 -8.73 -3.49 7.10
C GLY A 150 -7.58 -4.42 6.73
N ALA A 151 -7.89 -5.54 6.07
CA ALA A 151 -6.85 -6.43 5.54
C ALA A 151 -6.05 -5.74 4.44
N LEU A 152 -4.73 -5.91 4.48
CA LEU A 152 -3.79 -5.46 3.46
C LEU A 152 -3.29 -6.68 2.69
N LYS A 153 -3.17 -6.53 1.38
CA LYS A 153 -2.56 -7.49 0.47
C LYS A 153 -1.19 -6.97 0.08
N ILE A 154 -0.16 -7.74 0.37
CA ILE A 154 1.22 -7.46 -0.04
C ILE A 154 1.58 -8.47 -1.10
N SER A 155 1.87 -8.04 -2.32
CA SER A 155 2.29 -8.92 -3.42
C SER A 155 3.68 -8.58 -3.91
N THR A 156 4.39 -9.55 -4.49
CA THR A 156 5.62 -9.26 -5.25
C THR A 156 5.28 -8.37 -6.45
N THR A 157 6.26 -7.64 -6.99
CA THR A 157 6.06 -6.83 -8.21
C THR A 157 5.61 -7.69 -9.41
N SER A 158 6.01 -8.97 -9.46
CA SER A 158 5.54 -9.94 -10.45
C SER A 158 4.12 -10.45 -10.20
N ARG A 159 3.56 -10.21 -9.00
CA ARG A 159 2.24 -10.68 -8.53
C ARG A 159 2.09 -12.20 -8.39
N ASP A 160 3.19 -12.95 -8.44
CA ASP A 160 3.16 -14.42 -8.30
C ASP A 160 2.96 -14.89 -6.86
N GLN A 161 3.35 -14.06 -5.89
CA GLN A 161 3.20 -14.34 -4.46
C GLN A 161 2.46 -13.19 -3.79
N PHE A 162 1.60 -13.54 -2.83
CA PHE A 162 0.93 -12.54 -1.99
C PHE A 162 0.77 -13.03 -0.55
N PHE A 163 0.73 -12.05 0.35
CA PHE A 163 0.54 -12.21 1.78
C PHE A 163 -0.60 -11.29 2.24
N ARG A 164 -1.34 -11.73 3.24
CA ARG A 164 -2.37 -10.92 3.89
C ARG A 164 -1.91 -10.53 5.27
N VAL A 165 -2.03 -9.24 5.58
CA VAL A 165 -1.67 -8.68 6.89
C VAL A 165 -2.80 -7.81 7.37
N THR A 166 -3.16 -7.94 8.65
CA THR A 166 -4.20 -7.10 9.27
C THR A 166 -3.52 -6.13 10.24
N PRO A 167 -3.59 -4.81 10.02
CA PRO A 167 -3.13 -3.82 10.97
C PRO A 167 -3.97 -3.83 12.26
N ASP A 168 -3.42 -3.27 13.32
CA ASP A 168 -4.12 -3.04 14.58
C ASP A 168 -5.09 -1.84 14.51
N ALA A 169 -5.76 -1.55 15.63
CA ALA A 169 -6.70 -0.43 15.75
C ALA A 169 -6.06 0.96 15.51
N GLN A 170 -4.73 1.07 15.63
CA GLN A 170 -3.95 2.28 15.39
C GLN A 170 -3.36 2.32 13.98
N GLY A 171 -3.74 1.35 13.12
CA GLY A 171 -3.22 1.20 11.77
C GLY A 171 -1.78 0.68 11.73
N THR A 172 -1.24 0.21 12.85
CA THR A 172 0.14 -0.31 12.93
C THR A 172 0.17 -1.75 12.46
N PHE A 173 1.20 -2.13 11.72
CA PHE A 173 1.38 -3.50 11.26
C PHE A 173 2.86 -3.89 11.26
N ARG A 174 3.13 -5.20 11.28
CA ARG A 174 4.46 -5.77 11.13
C ARG A 174 4.37 -7.02 10.28
N ALA A 175 5.23 -7.11 9.26
CA ALA A 175 5.28 -8.24 8.35
C ALA A 175 6.74 -8.67 8.15
N ARG A 176 7.01 -9.97 8.30
CA ARG A 176 8.30 -10.55 7.94
C ARG A 176 8.25 -10.92 6.47
N LEU A 177 9.20 -10.42 5.69
CA LEU A 177 9.22 -10.56 4.24
C LEU A 177 10.66 -10.84 3.79
N ALA A 178 10.81 -11.67 2.77
CA ALA A 178 12.10 -11.85 2.12
C ALA A 178 12.57 -10.53 1.50
N PRO A 179 13.89 -10.30 1.40
CA PRO A 179 14.42 -9.15 0.67
C PRO A 179 13.91 -9.13 -0.77
N GLY A 180 13.48 -7.96 -1.26
CA GLY A 180 12.86 -7.85 -2.59
C GLY A 180 11.99 -6.61 -2.77
N LEU A 181 11.36 -6.52 -3.94
CA LEU A 181 10.44 -5.44 -4.31
C LEU A 181 8.99 -5.92 -4.21
N TYR A 182 8.17 -5.16 -3.50
CA TYR A 182 6.79 -5.50 -3.20
C TYR A 182 5.85 -4.35 -3.50
N VAL A 183 4.58 -4.70 -3.64
CA VAL A 183 3.44 -3.78 -3.76
C VAL A 183 2.49 -4.06 -2.62
N ILE A 184 2.11 -3.03 -1.87
CA ILE A 184 1.06 -3.11 -0.84
C ILE A 184 -0.22 -2.46 -1.34
N GLU A 185 -1.33 -3.16 -1.20
CA GLU A 185 -2.66 -2.74 -1.62
C GLU A 185 -3.68 -3.03 -0.50
N PRO A 186 -4.69 -2.19 -0.28
CA PRO A 186 -5.81 -2.53 0.59
C PRO A 186 -6.65 -3.66 -0.02
N ASP A 187 -6.97 -4.69 0.77
CA ASP A 187 -7.76 -5.85 0.37
C ASP A 187 -9.27 -5.60 0.60
N ALA A 188 -9.74 -4.43 0.14
CA ALA A 188 -11.13 -4.03 0.27
C ALA A 188 -11.65 -3.47 -1.07
N PRO A 189 -12.90 -3.79 -1.46
CA PRO A 189 -13.44 -3.43 -2.78
C PRO A 189 -13.72 -1.91 -2.95
N ASN A 190 -13.68 -1.14 -1.86
CA ASN A 190 -14.03 0.28 -1.86
C ASN A 190 -12.87 1.20 -2.24
N PHE A 191 -11.70 0.62 -2.54
CA PHE A 191 -10.53 1.38 -2.95
C PHE A 191 -10.47 1.50 -4.48
N PRO A 192 -10.11 2.68 -5.01
CA PRO A 192 -9.87 2.82 -6.43
C PRO A 192 -8.75 1.87 -6.86
N ILE A 193 -8.91 1.31 -8.06
CA ILE A 193 -7.92 0.46 -8.70
C ILE A 193 -6.61 1.26 -8.83
N GLY A 194 -5.48 0.66 -8.46
CA GLY A 194 -4.17 1.30 -8.58
C GLY A 194 -3.72 2.12 -7.38
N THR A 195 -4.38 1.98 -6.22
CA THR A 195 -3.91 2.55 -4.94
C THR A 195 -2.68 1.85 -4.35
N GLY A 196 -2.11 0.88 -5.07
CA GLY A 196 -0.95 0.13 -4.64
C GLY A 196 0.30 1.00 -4.52
N GLN A 197 1.05 0.81 -3.44
CA GLN A 197 2.32 1.50 -3.22
C GLN A 197 3.47 0.49 -3.28
N THR A 198 4.54 0.86 -3.96
CA THR A 198 5.73 0.02 -4.09
C THR A 198 6.72 0.30 -2.96
N PHE A 199 7.37 -0.74 -2.45
CA PHE A 199 8.43 -0.60 -1.46
C PHE A 199 9.47 -1.72 -1.60
N SER A 200 10.68 -1.45 -1.12
CA SER A 200 11.78 -2.42 -1.09
C SER A 200 12.09 -2.87 0.33
N VAL A 201 12.34 -4.18 0.46
CA VAL A 201 12.79 -4.85 1.68
C VAL A 201 14.27 -5.23 1.51
N ILE A 202 15.08 -4.84 2.48
CA ILE A 202 16.52 -5.11 2.51
C ILE A 202 16.78 -6.30 3.45
N SER A 203 17.84 -7.06 3.18
CA SER A 203 18.28 -8.17 4.04
C SER A 203 18.63 -7.73 5.46
N SER A 204 18.19 -8.52 6.43
CA SER A 204 18.51 -8.42 7.86
C SER A 204 18.07 -7.12 8.55
N ILE A 205 17.17 -6.34 7.94
CA ILE A 205 16.67 -5.07 8.49
C ILE A 205 15.14 -5.06 8.44
N VAL A 206 14.53 -4.56 9.52
CA VAL A 206 13.10 -4.21 9.55
C VAL A 206 12.97 -2.73 9.18
N ARG A 207 12.38 -2.44 8.02
CA ARG A 207 12.17 -1.07 7.57
C ARG A 207 10.90 -0.48 8.18
N GLN A 208 10.98 0.73 8.73
CA GLN A 208 9.81 1.51 9.07
C GLN A 208 9.23 2.20 7.83
N VAL A 209 7.95 1.99 7.55
CA VAL A 209 7.24 2.55 6.40
C VAL A 209 5.91 3.15 6.83
N GLU A 210 5.50 4.22 6.17
CA GLU A 210 4.19 4.81 6.36
C GLU A 210 3.45 4.83 5.02
N PHE A 211 2.23 4.31 5.02
CA PHE A 211 1.40 4.24 3.83
C PHE A 211 0.14 5.07 4.05
N ASN A 212 -0.18 5.94 3.10
CA ASN A 212 -1.44 6.69 3.10
C ASN A 212 -2.25 6.30 1.86
N PHE A 213 -3.39 5.64 2.07
CA PHE A 213 -4.30 5.26 1.01
C PHE A 213 -5.44 6.26 0.89
N GLN A 214 -5.78 6.60 -0.35
CA GLN A 214 -6.96 7.41 -0.66
C GLN A 214 -8.07 6.52 -1.22
N GLY A 215 -9.30 6.71 -0.76
CA GLY A 215 -10.42 5.93 -1.27
C GLY A 215 -11.79 6.48 -0.85
N VAL A 216 -12.84 5.80 -1.28
CA VAL A 216 -14.21 6.22 -0.97
C VAL A 216 -14.63 5.55 0.34
N LEU A 217 -15.26 6.31 1.24
CA LEU A 217 -15.83 5.76 2.46
C LEU A 217 -16.86 4.66 2.11
N PRO A 218 -16.83 3.50 2.79
CA PRO A 218 -17.93 2.54 2.70
C PRO A 218 -19.23 3.27 3.06
N ARG A 219 -20.24 3.17 2.20
CA ARG A 219 -21.60 3.61 2.53
C ARG A 219 -22.27 2.64 3.49
#